data_AF-A0A5J4TJ26-F1
#
_entry.id   AF-A0A5J4TJ26-F1
#
_cell.length_a   1.000
_cell.length_b   1.000
_cell.length_c   1.000
_cell.angle_alpha   90.00
_cell.angle_beta   90.00
_cell.angle_gamma   90.00
#
_symmetry.space_group_name_H-M   'P 1'
#
loop_
_entity.id
_entity.type
_entity.pdbx_description
1 polymer ?
#
loop_
_entity_poly.entity_id
_entity_poly.type
_entity_poly.pdbx_seq_one_letter_code
_entity_poly.pdbx_strand_id
1 'polypeptide(L)'
;MRQAMALVVAFSGCRMTELAAMRRSDIQQMEDRTIIHTKIRKGKKVKEFNIRLLRRDDVCCAHGVLKLWLMDSHYGRMQEGNIWWDFARNRVLGRIACSSELKELIVQAGVDDDFGGNRSIPRIREYYLYYQETVK
;
A
#
# COMPACT_ATOMS: atom_id res chain seq x y z
N MET A 1 6.73 3.96 -5.43
CA MET A 1 6.60 3.18 -4.18
C MET A 1 5.57 3.75 -3.20
N ARG A 2 5.83 4.91 -2.56
CA ARG A 2 5.01 5.44 -1.44
C ARG A 2 3.54 5.62 -1.78
N GLN A 3 3.23 6.20 -2.95
CA GLN A 3 1.86 6.37 -3.42
C GLN A 3 1.11 5.03 -3.56
N ALA A 4 1.73 4.02 -4.20
CA ALA A 4 1.15 2.69 -4.33
C ALA A 4 0.86 2.06 -2.95
N MET A 5 1.82 2.17 -2.03
CA MET A 5 1.68 1.68 -0.66
C MET A 5 0.52 2.36 0.07
N ALA A 6 0.44 3.68 -0.02
CA ALA A 6 -0.58 4.48 0.63
C ALA A 6 -1.98 4.16 0.08
N LEU A 7 -2.14 4.02 -1.24
CA LEU A 7 -3.42 3.64 -1.86
C LEU A 7 -3.84 2.23 -1.46
N VAL A 8 -2.92 1.27 -1.43
CA VAL A 8 -3.22 -0.09 -0.96
C VAL A 8 -3.74 -0.05 0.47
N VAL A 9 -3.10 0.69 1.39
CA VAL A 9 -3.56 0.79 2.77
C VAL A 9 -4.91 1.51 2.86
N ALA A 10 -5.10 2.61 2.13
CA ALA A 10 -6.32 3.40 2.17
C ALA A 10 -7.56 2.61 1.72
N PHE A 11 -7.44 1.86 0.61
CA PHE A 11 -8.56 1.14 0.01
C PHE A 11 -8.79 -0.25 0.62
N SER A 12 -7.79 -0.85 1.26
CA SER A 12 -7.92 -2.18 1.87
C SER A 12 -8.13 -2.16 3.39
N GLY A 13 -7.70 -1.10 4.07
CA GLY A 13 -7.62 -1.06 5.53
C GLY A 13 -6.63 -2.08 6.12
N CYS A 14 -5.72 -2.63 5.30
CA CYS A 14 -4.78 -3.66 5.76
C CYS A 14 -3.83 -3.12 6.83
N ARG A 15 -3.45 -3.97 7.78
CA ARG A 15 -2.43 -3.65 8.78
C ARG A 15 -1.05 -3.57 8.14
N MET A 16 -0.17 -2.80 8.76
CA MET A 16 1.22 -2.67 8.30
C MET A 16 1.98 -4.00 8.21
N THR A 17 1.63 -4.98 9.06
CA THR A 17 2.18 -6.34 9.00
C THR A 17 1.70 -7.12 7.78
N GLU A 18 0.45 -6.93 7.37
CA GLU A 18 -0.14 -7.57 6.20
C GLU A 18 0.43 -6.94 4.93
N LEU A 19 0.50 -5.61 4.91
CA LEU A 19 1.13 -4.83 3.85
C LEU A 19 2.57 -5.29 3.61
N ALA A 20 3.42 -5.31 4.65
CA ALA A 20 4.82 -5.68 4.53
C ALA A 20 5.05 -7.16 4.14
N ALA A 21 4.03 -8.02 4.31
CA ALA A 21 4.09 -9.43 3.95
C ALA A 21 3.55 -9.73 2.54
N MET A 22 3.03 -8.72 1.81
CA MET A 22 2.48 -8.91 0.47
C MET A 22 3.56 -9.35 -0.52
N ARG A 23 3.33 -10.47 -1.20
CA ARG A 23 4.24 -10.99 -2.22
C ARG A 23 3.67 -10.81 -3.61
N ARG A 24 4.56 -10.82 -4.62
CA ARG A 24 4.14 -10.72 -6.03
C ARG A 24 3.21 -11.87 -6.43
N SER A 25 3.47 -13.06 -5.90
CA SER A 25 2.68 -14.29 -6.11
C SER A 25 1.24 -14.18 -5.59
N ASP A 26 0.99 -13.30 -4.63
CA ASP A 26 -0.32 -13.11 -4.02
C ASP A 26 -1.21 -12.16 -4.85
N ILE A 27 -0.62 -11.48 -5.83
CA ILE A 27 -1.26 -10.40 -6.60
C ILE A 27 -1.61 -10.88 -8.00
N GLN A 28 -2.91 -10.87 -8.28
CA GLN A 28 -3.44 -11.09 -9.61
C GLN A 28 -3.89 -9.76 -10.22
N GLN A 29 -3.34 -9.43 -11.38
CA GLN A 29 -3.74 -8.25 -12.15
C GLN A 29 -4.62 -8.67 -13.32
N MET A 30 -5.77 -8.02 -13.43
CA MET A 30 -6.69 -8.12 -14.55
C MET A 30 -6.79 -6.75 -15.23
N GLU A 31 -7.59 -6.64 -16.30
CA GLU A 31 -7.78 -5.37 -17.01
C GLU A 31 -8.55 -4.33 -16.19
N ASP A 32 -9.54 -4.79 -15.41
CA ASP A 32 -10.50 -3.97 -14.70
C ASP A 32 -10.28 -3.95 -13.18
N ARG A 33 -9.39 -4.79 -12.66
CA ARG A 33 -9.15 -4.92 -11.22
C ARG A 33 -7.80 -5.54 -10.88
N THR A 34 -7.36 -5.29 -9.65
CA THR A 34 -6.28 -6.04 -8.98
C THR A 34 -6.85 -6.79 -7.78
N ILE A 35 -6.50 -8.06 -7.64
CA ILE A 35 -6.84 -8.88 -6.48
C ILE A 35 -5.55 -9.21 -5.73
N ILE A 36 -5.52 -8.88 -4.44
CA ILE A 36 -4.43 -9.25 -3.54
C ILE A 36 -4.96 -10.28 -2.56
N HIS A 37 -4.45 -11.51 -2.65
CA HIS A 37 -4.73 -12.57 -1.71
C HIS A 37 -3.92 -12.33 -0.45
N THR A 38 -4.54 -12.37 0.71
CA THR A 38 -3.81 -12.15 1.96
C THR A 38 -4.34 -13.03 3.08
N LYS A 39 -3.44 -13.31 4.03
CA LYS A 39 -3.66 -14.23 5.13
C LYS A 39 -3.37 -13.50 6.43
N ILE A 40 -4.40 -13.35 7.26
CA ILE A 40 -4.24 -12.87 8.63
C ILE A 40 -4.07 -14.07 9.54
N ARG A 41 -2.97 -14.10 10.28
CA ARG A 41 -2.77 -15.05 11.37
C ARG A 41 -3.08 -14.37 12.71
N LYS A 42 -4.05 -14.91 13.44
CA LYS A 42 -4.36 -14.51 14.83
C LYS A 42 -4.21 -15.74 15.73
N GLY A 43 -3.04 -15.88 16.34
CA GLY A 43 -2.66 -17.08 17.10
C GLY A 43 -2.55 -18.31 16.20
N LYS A 44 -3.31 -19.37 16.51
CA LYS A 44 -3.38 -20.59 15.69
C LYS A 44 -4.36 -20.48 14.51
N LYS A 45 -5.22 -19.45 14.48
CA LYS A 45 -6.21 -19.29 13.40
C LYS A 45 -5.61 -18.49 12.26
N VAL A 46 -5.73 -19.03 11.04
CA VAL A 46 -5.43 -18.35 9.79
C VAL A 46 -6.77 -18.01 9.12
N LYS A 47 -6.95 -16.75 8.74
CA LYS A 47 -8.09 -16.29 7.96
C LYS A 47 -7.58 -15.71 6.64
N GLU A 48 -8.06 -16.25 5.55
CA GLU A 48 -7.76 -15.78 4.20
C GLU A 48 -8.83 -14.79 3.75
N PHE A 49 -8.42 -13.75 3.04
CA PHE A 49 -9.31 -12.74 2.46
C PHE A 49 -8.65 -12.11 1.25
N ASN A 50 -9.51 -11.56 0.38
CA ASN A 50 -9.09 -10.96 -0.87
C ASN A 50 -9.36 -9.47 -0.81
N ILE A 51 -8.32 -8.68 -1.04
CA ILE A 51 -8.44 -7.24 -1.25
C ILE A 51 -8.68 -7.03 -2.75
N ARG A 52 -9.77 -6.35 -3.10
CA ARG A 52 -10.12 -6.05 -4.50
C ARG A 52 -9.97 -4.55 -4.73
N LEU A 53 -9.06 -4.18 -5.62
CA LEU A 53 -8.85 -2.80 -6.08
C LEU A 53 -9.43 -2.69 -7.49
N LEU A 54 -10.55 -1.99 -7.63
CA LEU A 54 -11.20 -1.79 -8.93
C LEU A 54 -10.49 -0.68 -9.70
N ARG A 55 -10.45 -0.82 -11.03
CA ARG A 55 -10.09 0.27 -11.92
C ARG A 55 -11.11 1.38 -11.78
N ARG A 56 -10.61 2.61 -11.65
CA ARG A 56 -11.37 3.85 -11.68
C ARG A 56 -10.70 4.80 -12.64
N ASP A 57 -11.50 5.63 -13.30
CA ASP A 57 -11.02 6.73 -14.14
C ASP A 57 -10.86 8.01 -13.27
N ASP A 58 -10.22 7.85 -12.11
CA ASP A 58 -9.92 8.92 -11.18
C ASP A 58 -8.41 9.08 -11.00
N VAL A 59 -8.00 10.23 -10.45
CA VAL A 59 -6.59 10.56 -10.17
C VAL A 59 -5.98 9.58 -9.14
N CYS A 60 -6.81 8.91 -8.35
CA CYS A 60 -6.39 8.03 -7.24
C CYS A 60 -6.71 6.55 -7.50
N CYS A 61 -6.46 6.08 -8.73
CA CYS A 61 -6.75 4.71 -9.11
C CYS A 61 -5.71 3.72 -8.52
N ALA A 62 -6.04 3.13 -7.36
CA ALA A 62 -5.18 2.15 -6.68
C ALA A 62 -4.78 0.97 -7.58
N HIS A 63 -5.69 0.52 -8.46
CA HIS A 63 -5.39 -0.49 -9.47
C HIS A 63 -4.29 -0.02 -10.42
N GLY A 64 -4.44 1.17 -11.01
CA GLY A 64 -3.50 1.72 -12.00
C GLY A 64 -2.13 2.00 -11.39
N VAL A 65 -2.09 2.64 -10.22
CA VAL A 65 -0.84 2.98 -9.54
C VAL A 65 -0.08 1.72 -9.11
N LEU A 66 -0.78 0.71 -8.56
CA LEU A 66 -0.15 -0.56 -8.20
C LEU A 66 0.31 -1.34 -9.44
N LYS A 67 -0.40 -1.24 -10.56
CA LYS A 67 0.00 -1.84 -11.84
C LYS A 67 1.32 -1.27 -12.35
N LEU A 68 1.42 0.05 -12.41
CA LEU A 68 2.64 0.75 -12.80
C LEU A 68 3.81 0.40 -11.87
N TRP A 69 3.58 0.42 -10.55
CA TRP A 69 4.62 0.03 -9.57
C TRP A 69 5.15 -1.38 -9.83
N LEU A 70 4.26 -2.34 -10.06
CA LEU A 70 4.68 -3.72 -10.28
C LEU A 70 5.45 -3.85 -11.60
N MET A 71 5.02 -3.19 -12.68
CA MET A 71 5.73 -3.16 -13.96
C MET A 71 7.14 -2.55 -13.85
N ASP A 72 7.27 -1.43 -13.13
CA ASP A 72 8.56 -0.75 -12.90
C ASP A 72 9.50 -1.61 -12.05
N SER A 73 8.95 -2.33 -11.07
CA SER A 73 9.70 -3.26 -10.21
C SER A 73 10.21 -4.53 -10.91
N HIS A 74 9.76 -4.80 -12.14
CA HIS A 74 10.12 -6.01 -12.91
C HIS A 74 11.48 -5.93 -13.62
N TYR A 75 12.25 -4.85 -13.49
CA TYR A 75 13.67 -4.79 -13.91
C TYR A 75 14.57 -5.67 -13.00
N GLY A 76 14.38 -7.00 -13.07
CA GLY A 76 15.47 -7.97 -12.91
C GLY A 76 15.36 -9.03 -11.81
N ARG A 77 14.62 -8.87 -10.70
CA ARG A 77 14.76 -9.82 -9.55
C ARG A 77 13.51 -10.16 -8.71
N MET A 78 12.34 -9.59 -8.98
CA MET A 78 11.22 -9.58 -8.00
C MET A 78 10.03 -10.51 -8.30
N GLN A 79 10.19 -11.56 -9.11
CA GLN A 79 9.04 -12.38 -9.52
C GLN A 79 8.38 -13.16 -8.35
N GLU A 80 9.11 -13.49 -7.28
CA GLU A 80 8.59 -14.23 -6.12
C GLU A 80 8.76 -13.50 -4.77
N GLY A 81 9.26 -12.26 -4.80
CA GLY A 81 9.61 -11.49 -3.61
C GLY A 81 8.46 -10.69 -3.00
N ASN A 82 8.73 -10.08 -1.84
CA ASN A 82 7.88 -9.04 -1.26
C ASN A 82 7.78 -7.84 -2.21
N ILE A 83 6.60 -7.27 -2.39
CA ILE A 83 6.38 -6.20 -3.40
C ILE A 83 6.93 -4.83 -3.01
N TRP A 84 7.25 -4.65 -1.73
CA TRP A 84 7.75 -3.39 -1.19
C TRP A 84 9.27 -3.44 -1.09
N TRP A 85 9.93 -3.07 -2.17
CA TRP A 85 11.39 -3.00 -2.25
C TRP A 85 11.87 -1.57 -2.26
N ASP A 86 12.85 -1.30 -1.41
CA ASP A 86 13.61 -0.06 -1.41
C ASP A 86 14.82 -0.24 -2.32
N PHE A 87 14.72 0.30 -3.54
CA PHE A 87 15.79 0.26 -4.53
C PHE A 87 17.03 1.05 -4.09
N ALA A 88 16.85 2.15 -3.36
CA ALA A 88 17.96 2.96 -2.88
C ALA A 88 18.77 2.23 -1.79
N ARG A 89 18.08 1.52 -0.91
CA ARG A 89 18.71 0.74 0.18
C ARG A 89 18.92 -0.74 -0.16
N ASN A 90 18.57 -1.16 -1.38
CA ASN A 90 18.65 -2.53 -1.88
C ASN A 90 18.09 -3.59 -0.90
N ARG A 91 16.90 -3.35 -0.34
CA ARG A 91 16.30 -4.24 0.67
C ARG A 91 14.78 -4.29 0.60
N VAL A 92 14.20 -5.39 1.10
CA VAL A 92 12.76 -5.47 1.39
C VAL A 92 12.40 -4.54 2.53
N LEU A 93 11.27 -3.83 2.40
CA LEU A 93 10.68 -3.06 3.47
C LEU A 93 9.90 -3.95 4.43
N GLY A 94 10.39 -4.04 5.67
CA GLY A 94 9.60 -4.58 6.78
C GLY A 94 8.51 -3.61 7.25
N ARG A 95 7.70 -4.06 8.21
CA ARG A 95 6.59 -3.28 8.80
C ARG A 95 6.99 -1.86 9.23
N ILE A 96 8.09 -1.73 9.97
CA ILE A 96 8.55 -0.43 10.50
C ILE A 96 8.96 0.49 9.36
N ALA A 97 9.68 -0.06 8.38
CA ALA A 97 10.15 0.70 7.23
C ALA A 97 8.97 1.16 6.35
N CYS A 98 7.98 0.30 6.08
CA CYS A 98 6.75 0.70 5.41
C CYS A 98 6.02 1.84 6.15
N SER A 99 5.94 1.74 7.49
CA SER A 99 5.33 2.81 8.29
C SER A 99 6.11 4.12 8.21
N SER A 100 7.44 4.07 8.11
CA SER A 100 8.28 5.26 7.97
C SER A 100 8.06 5.92 6.60
N GLU A 101 8.05 5.13 5.53
CA GLU A 101 7.83 5.63 4.17
C GLU A 101 6.45 6.30 4.01
N LEU A 102 5.43 5.79 4.70
CA LEU A 102 4.10 6.40 4.74
C LEU A 102 4.07 7.69 5.56
N LYS A 103 4.82 7.77 6.67
CA LYS A 103 4.95 9.02 7.44
C LYS A 103 5.65 10.11 6.63
N GLU A 104 6.73 9.77 5.94
CA GLU A 104 7.43 10.69 5.04
C GLU A 104 6.49 11.26 3.97
N LEU A 105 5.62 10.41 3.40
CA LEU A 105 4.62 10.86 2.44
C LEU A 105 3.64 11.87 3.06
N ILE A 106 3.20 11.64 4.30
CA ILE A 106 2.28 12.53 5.03
C ILE A 106 2.94 13.89 5.27
N VAL A 107 4.18 13.88 5.77
CA VAL A 107 4.98 15.09 6.01
C VAL A 107 5.20 15.87 4.72
N GLN A 108 5.54 15.19 3.62
CA GLN A 108 5.78 15.82 2.32
C GLN A 108 4.56 16.55 1.75
N ALA A 109 3.35 16.10 2.06
CA ALA A 109 2.14 16.79 1.63
C ALA A 109 1.63 17.84 2.64
N GLY A 110 2.40 18.12 3.70
CA GLY A 110 2.10 19.21 4.63
C GLY A 110 0.82 18.98 5.44
N VAL A 111 0.45 17.72 5.69
CA VAL A 111 -0.67 17.41 6.59
C VAL A 111 -0.15 17.53 8.03
N ASP A 112 -0.67 18.53 8.76
CA ASP A 112 -0.19 18.93 10.09
C ASP A 112 -0.13 17.77 11.11
N ASP A 113 0.92 17.80 11.93
CA ASP A 113 1.32 16.73 12.87
C ASP A 113 0.50 16.72 14.19
N ASP A 114 -0.49 17.61 14.33
CA ASP A 114 -1.18 17.94 15.59
C ASP A 114 -2.07 16.82 16.19
N PHE A 115 -2.10 15.64 15.58
CA PHE A 115 -2.84 14.49 16.11
C PHE A 115 -1.88 13.44 16.66
N GLY A 116 -1.18 13.76 17.76
CA GLY A 116 -0.41 12.82 18.56
C GLY A 116 -1.29 11.75 19.21
N GLY A 117 -1.39 10.55 18.61
CA GLY A 117 -2.15 9.44 19.20
C GLY A 117 -2.18 8.18 18.33
N ASN A 118 -1.87 7.03 18.92
CA ASN A 118 -1.56 5.70 18.36
C ASN A 118 -2.60 5.04 17.40
N ARG A 119 -3.11 5.77 16.40
CA ARG A 119 -4.12 5.34 15.41
C ARG A 119 -3.67 5.80 14.02
N SER A 120 -2.81 5.01 13.39
CA SER A 120 -2.22 5.28 12.07
C SER A 120 -3.07 4.81 10.89
N ILE A 121 -4.13 4.01 11.11
CA ILE A 121 -5.02 3.50 10.04
C ILE A 121 -6.13 4.50 9.66
N PRO A 122 -6.82 5.21 10.61
CA PRO A 122 -7.76 6.27 10.25
C PRO A 122 -7.09 7.45 9.51
N ARG A 123 -5.82 7.70 9.84
CA ARG A 123 -5.01 8.83 9.37
C ARG A 123 -4.68 8.80 7.88
N ILE A 124 -4.48 7.61 7.30
CA ILE A 124 -4.27 7.47 5.85
C ILE A 124 -5.58 7.75 5.11
N ARG A 125 -6.72 7.34 5.66
CA ARG A 125 -8.03 7.62 5.08
C ARG A 125 -8.37 9.12 5.13
N GLU A 126 -8.09 9.81 6.24
CA GLU A 126 -8.25 11.27 6.37
C GLU A 126 -7.28 12.05 5.47
N TYR A 127 -6.02 11.63 5.39
CA TYR A 127 -5.04 12.18 4.44
C TYR A 127 -5.52 12.11 2.98
N TYR A 128 -6.13 10.99 2.57
CA TYR A 128 -6.67 10.85 1.22
C TYR A 128 -7.96 11.66 1.00
N LEU A 129 -8.80 11.84 2.02
CA LEU A 129 -9.95 12.75 1.95
C LEU A 129 -9.47 14.20 1.77
N TYR A 130 -8.46 14.63 2.53
CA TYR A 130 -7.81 15.94 2.37
C TYR A 130 -7.18 16.11 0.97
N TYR A 131 -6.48 15.08 0.45
CA TYR A 131 -5.90 15.10 -0.90
C TYR A 131 -6.97 15.16 -2.01
N GLN A 132 -8.15 14.55 -1.79
CA GLN A 132 -9.30 14.66 -2.72
C GLN A 132 -9.94 16.06 -2.69
N GLU A 133 -9.86 16.78 -1.58
CA GLU A 133 -10.43 18.12 -1.42
C GLU A 133 -9.49 19.23 -1.93
N THR A 134 -8.18 19.03 -1.87
CA THR A 134 -7.15 20.03 -2.24
C THR A 134 -6.71 19.97 -3.70
N VAL A 135 -6.95 18.88 -4.43
CA VAL A 135 -6.62 18.75 -5.87
C VAL A 135 -7.85 19.03 -6.76
N LYS A 136 -8.49 20.19 -6.55
CA LYS A 136 -9.48 20.76 -7.49
C LYS A 136 -8.89 21.92 -8.26
#